data_AF-A0A6M2AXC7-F1
#
_entry.id   AF-A0A6M2AXC7-F1
#
_cell.length_a   1.000
_cell.length_b   1.000
_cell.length_c   1.000
_cell.angle_alpha   90.00
_cell.angle_beta   90.00
_cell.angle_gamma   90.00
#
_symmetry.space_group_name_H-M   'P 1'
#
loop_
_entity.id
_entity.type
_entity.pdbx_description
1 polymer ?
#
loop_
_entity_poly.entity_id
_entity_poly.type
_entity_poly.pdbx_seq_one_letter_code
_entity_poly.pdbx_strand_id
1 'polypeptide(L)'
;MKLFFALLIFLLTLPQNNSEKITWSESYKLSWKDFRGKPIRSASFVATTNSGISFQYSYSIKNNKVSVDYSVSSFFEPSNSWYIPEKVNDHILKHEQLHFDISELHARMLKKNLEGKQFSKRVQSEIEKIYKEVEQKRRAMQTRFDAETDHSRNEKQELYWRKFIAQQLAEYEHWK
;
A
#
# COMPACT_ATOMS: atom_id res chain seq x y z
N MET A 1 60.48 -21.35 -4.24
CA MET A 1 59.88 -20.15 -4.84
C MET A 1 58.54 -19.90 -4.15
N LYS A 2 58.37 -18.77 -3.45
CA LYS A 2 57.13 -18.46 -2.70
C LYS A 2 56.14 -17.82 -3.68
N LEU A 3 55.05 -18.53 -4.00
CA LEU A 3 53.97 -18.00 -4.83
C LEU A 3 53.08 -17.10 -3.96
N PHE A 4 53.09 -15.79 -4.26
CA PHE A 4 52.13 -14.83 -3.73
C PHE A 4 50.84 -14.93 -4.56
N PHE A 5 49.75 -15.36 -3.94
CA PHE A 5 48.43 -15.31 -4.56
C PHE A 5 47.78 -13.98 -4.17
N ALA A 6 47.66 -13.06 -5.12
CA ALA A 6 46.88 -11.84 -4.93
C ALA A 6 45.39 -12.20 -5.03
N LEU A 7 44.68 -12.12 -3.90
CA LEU A 7 43.23 -12.31 -3.85
C LEU A 7 42.55 -11.04 -4.39
N LEU A 8 42.12 -11.09 -5.66
CA LEU A 8 41.30 -10.05 -6.26
C LEU A 8 39.87 -10.20 -5.73
N ILE A 9 39.50 -9.40 -4.72
CA ILE A 9 38.13 -9.37 -4.19
C ILE A 9 37.29 -8.53 -5.16
N PHE A 10 36.56 -9.20 -6.05
CA PHE A 10 35.45 -8.58 -6.77
C PHE A 10 34.31 -8.36 -5.77
N LEU A 11 34.07 -7.11 -5.37
CA LEU A 11 32.80 -6.75 -4.73
C LEU A 11 31.68 -6.87 -5.78
N LEU A 12 31.03 -8.03 -5.80
CA LEU A 12 29.73 -8.20 -6.45
C LEU A 12 28.70 -7.36 -5.68
N THR A 13 28.43 -6.15 -6.15
CA THR A 13 27.24 -5.40 -5.74
C THR A 13 26.03 -6.12 -6.33
N LEU A 14 25.40 -6.98 -5.53
CA LEU A 14 24.09 -7.51 -5.88
C LEU A 14 23.15 -6.30 -6.05
N PRO A 15 22.38 -6.21 -7.16
CA PRO A 15 21.38 -5.15 -7.29
C PRO A 15 20.40 -5.30 -6.11
N GLN A 16 20.39 -4.31 -5.23
CA GLN A 16 19.28 -4.17 -4.29
C GLN A 16 18.03 -3.94 -5.14
N ASN A 17 17.15 -4.93 -5.21
CA ASN A 17 15.77 -4.74 -5.64
C ASN A 17 15.08 -3.86 -4.60
N ASN A 18 15.38 -2.55 -4.61
CA ASN A 18 14.47 -1.58 -4.05
C ASN A 18 13.27 -1.57 -5.00
N SER A 19 12.27 -2.38 -4.66
CA SER A 19 11.00 -2.40 -5.36
C SER A 19 10.46 -0.98 -5.37
N GLU A 20 10.38 -0.40 -6.57
CA GLU A 20 9.88 0.94 -6.78
C GLU A 20 8.46 1.04 -6.19
N LYS A 21 8.18 2.15 -5.52
CA LYS A 21 6.86 2.42 -4.94
C LYS A 21 6.37 3.77 -5.41
N ILE A 22 5.14 3.79 -5.91
CA ILE A 22 4.42 5.02 -6.22
C ILE A 22 3.63 5.39 -4.97
N THR A 23 3.89 6.57 -4.39
CA THR A 23 3.10 7.08 -3.26
C THR A 23 1.81 7.68 -3.78
N TRP A 24 0.71 7.48 -3.06
CA TRP A 24 -0.58 8.02 -3.46
C TRP A 24 -0.58 9.54 -3.46
N SER A 25 -1.26 10.14 -4.44
CA SER A 25 -1.57 11.56 -4.44
C SER A 25 -2.85 11.82 -5.22
N GLU A 26 -3.49 12.97 -4.98
CA GLU A 26 -4.69 13.35 -5.73
C GLU A 26 -4.41 13.65 -7.20
N SER A 27 -3.21 14.15 -7.49
CA SER A 27 -2.78 14.56 -8.82
C SER A 27 -2.30 13.40 -9.68
N TYR A 28 -2.04 12.23 -9.09
CA TYR A 28 -1.54 11.07 -9.81
C TYR A 28 -2.59 9.96 -9.85
N LYS A 29 -2.94 9.52 -11.06
CA LYS A 29 -3.80 8.36 -11.31
C LYS A 29 -3.02 7.31 -12.06
N LEU A 30 -3.18 6.06 -11.63
CA LEU A 30 -2.53 4.91 -12.24
C LEU A 30 -2.90 4.82 -13.72
N SER A 31 -1.92 4.40 -14.51
CA SER A 31 -2.06 4.05 -15.90
C SER A 31 -1.57 2.64 -16.12
N TRP A 32 -1.93 2.00 -17.23
CA TRP A 32 -1.41 0.67 -17.57
C TRP A 32 0.13 0.60 -17.69
N LYS A 33 0.82 1.74 -17.82
CA LYS A 33 2.31 1.79 -17.82
C LYS A 33 2.91 1.54 -16.43
N ASP A 34 2.11 1.69 -15.38
CA ASP A 34 2.54 1.52 -14.00
C ASP A 34 2.48 0.05 -13.57
N PHE A 35 1.75 -0.80 -14.31
CA PHE A 35 1.64 -2.24 -14.05
C PHE A 35 2.75 -2.98 -14.80
N ARG A 36 3.92 -3.08 -14.17
CA ARG A 36 5.15 -3.66 -14.76
C ARG A 36 5.42 -5.10 -14.34
N GLY A 37 4.57 -5.69 -13.50
CA GLY A 37 4.63 -7.08 -13.10
C GLY A 37 4.32 -8.03 -14.26
N LYS A 38 4.82 -9.27 -14.13
CA LYS A 38 4.58 -10.32 -15.13
C LYS A 38 3.14 -10.84 -15.03
N PRO A 39 2.35 -10.84 -16.12
CA PRO A 39 0.97 -11.28 -16.07
C PRO A 39 0.82 -12.78 -15.78
N ILE A 40 -0.13 -13.14 -14.92
CA ILE A 40 -0.48 -14.53 -14.62
C ILE A 40 -1.69 -14.91 -15.47
N ARG A 41 -1.45 -15.42 -16.68
CA ARG A 41 -2.53 -15.70 -17.66
C ARG A 41 -3.53 -16.78 -17.21
N SER A 42 -3.19 -17.60 -16.20
CA SER A 42 -4.07 -18.62 -15.62
C SER A 42 -4.96 -18.12 -14.47
N ALA A 43 -4.83 -16.86 -14.05
CA ALA A 43 -5.66 -16.28 -13.00
C ALA A 43 -7.13 -16.13 -13.45
N SER A 44 -8.05 -16.14 -12.48
CA SER A 44 -9.48 -15.90 -12.70
C SER A 44 -9.83 -14.43 -12.97
N PHE A 45 -8.87 -13.52 -12.77
CA PHE A 45 -8.96 -12.08 -12.99
C PHE A 45 -7.90 -11.63 -14.00
N VAL A 46 -8.09 -10.44 -14.56
CA VAL A 46 -7.31 -9.96 -15.72
C VAL A 46 -6.28 -8.88 -15.37
N ALA A 47 -6.34 -8.33 -14.16
CA ALA A 47 -5.38 -7.38 -13.62
C ALA A 47 -5.26 -7.55 -12.09
N THR A 48 -4.20 -7.02 -11.52
CA THR A 48 -4.03 -6.94 -10.07
C THR A 48 -3.22 -5.72 -9.66
N THR A 49 -3.62 -5.12 -8.56
CA THR A 49 -2.95 -4.00 -7.89
C THR A 49 -2.33 -4.48 -6.59
N ASN A 50 -1.01 -4.42 -6.49
CA ASN A 50 -0.34 -4.53 -5.21
C ASN A 50 -0.21 -3.13 -4.60
N SER A 51 -0.93 -2.89 -3.50
CA SER A 51 -0.88 -1.65 -2.73
C SER A 51 -0.93 -1.90 -1.22
N GLY A 52 -0.44 -0.95 -0.44
CA GLY A 52 -0.39 -1.05 1.01
C GLY A 52 -0.06 0.26 1.72
N ILE A 53 0.30 0.14 2.99
CA ILE A 53 0.68 1.26 3.85
C ILE A 53 2.17 1.16 4.18
N SER A 54 2.92 2.21 3.91
CA SER A 54 4.26 2.42 4.45
C SER A 54 4.11 3.12 5.79
N PHE A 55 4.57 2.47 6.86
CA PHE A 55 4.48 3.00 8.22
C PHE A 55 5.84 2.92 8.91
N GLN A 56 6.32 4.07 9.38
CA GLN A 56 7.55 4.21 10.16
C GLN A 56 7.24 4.99 11.43
N TYR A 57 7.89 4.64 12.53
CA TYR A 57 7.77 5.38 13.77
C TYR A 57 9.06 5.29 14.59
N SER A 58 9.25 6.26 15.47
CA SER A 58 10.25 6.27 16.52
C SER A 58 9.61 6.75 17.82
N TYR A 59 10.22 6.44 18.96
CA TYR A 59 9.72 6.90 20.24
C TYR A 59 10.82 7.10 21.26
N SER A 60 10.56 7.95 22.25
CA SER A 60 11.44 8.15 23.41
C SER A 60 10.63 8.26 24.70
N ILE A 61 11.25 7.87 25.81
CA ILE A 61 10.66 7.94 27.15
C ILE A 61 11.64 8.72 28.03
N LYS A 62 11.26 9.92 28.46
CA LYS A 62 12.07 10.80 29.33
C LYS A 62 11.22 11.35 30.45
N ASN A 63 11.69 11.28 31.70
CA ASN A 63 10.96 11.76 32.88
C ASN A 63 9.49 11.30 32.94
N ASN A 64 9.26 10.02 32.63
CA ASN A 64 7.93 9.40 32.55
C ASN A 64 7.01 9.96 31.45
N LYS A 65 7.50 10.85 30.58
CA LYS A 65 6.81 11.36 29.38
C LYS A 65 7.21 10.56 28.16
N VAL A 66 6.22 10.16 27.38
CA VAL A 66 6.37 9.44 26.12
C VAL A 66 6.23 10.43 24.96
N SER A 67 7.15 10.37 24.01
CA SER A 67 7.06 11.08 22.74
C SER A 67 7.15 10.07 21.60
N VAL A 68 6.30 10.21 20.59
CA VAL A 68 6.24 9.35 19.41
C VAL A 68 6.24 10.23 18.17
N ASP A 69 7.13 9.92 17.24
CA ASP A 69 7.16 10.51 15.90
C ASP A 69 6.83 9.41 14.89
N TYR A 70 6.07 9.73 13.85
CA TYR A 70 5.68 8.75 12.85
C TYR A 70 5.53 9.35 11.45
N SER A 71 5.64 8.47 10.45
CA SER A 71 5.35 8.74 9.05
C SER A 71 4.47 7.62 8.50
N VAL A 72 3.38 8.00 7.85
CA VAL A 72 2.40 7.09 7.25
C VAL A 72 2.13 7.57 5.84
N SER A 73 2.26 6.68 4.86
CA SER A 73 1.82 6.91 3.49
C SER A 73 1.24 5.62 2.90
N SER A 74 0.42 5.72 1.87
CA SER A 74 0.03 4.57 1.07
C SER A 74 0.92 4.44 -0.17
N PHE A 75 1.10 3.21 -0.66
CA PHE A 75 1.91 2.94 -1.83
C PHE A 75 1.23 1.97 -2.80
N PHE A 76 1.59 2.09 -4.07
CA PHE A 76 1.40 1.13 -5.13
C PHE A 76 2.76 0.56 -5.55
N GLU A 77 2.83 -0.73 -5.85
CA GLU A 77 4.06 -1.45 -6.20
C GLU A 77 4.02 -1.93 -7.66
N PRO A 78 4.60 -1.17 -8.61
CA PRO A 78 4.60 -1.48 -10.04
C PRO A 78 5.06 -2.89 -10.42
N SER A 79 6.14 -3.38 -9.82
CA SER A 79 6.74 -4.67 -10.18
C SER A 79 5.90 -5.88 -9.75
N ASN A 80 4.98 -5.67 -8.80
CA ASN A 80 4.08 -6.71 -8.31
C ASN A 80 2.63 -6.51 -8.76
N SER A 81 2.38 -5.50 -9.59
CA SER A 81 1.08 -5.20 -10.19
C SER A 81 1.12 -5.50 -11.68
N TRP A 82 0.16 -6.25 -12.20
CA TRP A 82 0.19 -6.74 -13.58
C TRP A 82 -1.20 -6.75 -14.21
N TYR A 83 -1.25 -6.86 -15.53
CA TYR A 83 -2.49 -6.99 -16.29
C TYR A 83 -2.31 -7.82 -17.55
N ILE A 84 -3.40 -8.36 -18.10
CA ILE A 84 -3.41 -9.05 -19.40
C ILE A 84 -3.85 -8.03 -20.46
N PRO A 85 -2.95 -7.54 -21.33
CA PRO A 85 -3.24 -6.40 -22.20
C PRO A 85 -4.47 -6.58 -23.10
N GLU A 86 -4.70 -7.81 -23.56
CA GLU A 86 -5.82 -8.11 -24.47
C GLU A 86 -7.19 -8.20 -23.77
N LYS A 87 -7.23 -8.08 -22.43
CA LYS A 87 -8.44 -8.29 -21.62
C LYS A 87 -8.80 -7.11 -20.71
N VAL A 88 -8.08 -5.99 -20.82
CA VAL A 88 -8.32 -4.81 -19.97
C VAL A 88 -8.87 -3.63 -20.75
N ASN A 89 -9.49 -2.70 -20.02
CA ASN A 89 -10.02 -1.44 -20.52
C ASN A 89 -10.00 -0.38 -19.40
N ASP A 90 -10.45 0.84 -19.70
CA ASP A 90 -10.46 1.94 -18.73
C ASP A 90 -11.36 1.70 -17.51
N HIS A 91 -12.37 0.83 -17.63
CA HIS A 91 -13.21 0.45 -16.49
C HIS A 91 -12.42 -0.40 -15.49
N ILE A 92 -11.70 -1.41 -15.98
CA ILE A 92 -10.82 -2.24 -15.14
C ILE A 92 -9.70 -1.38 -14.54
N LEU A 93 -9.14 -0.40 -15.27
CA LEU A 93 -8.14 0.50 -14.69
C LEU A 93 -8.68 1.30 -13.50
N LYS A 94 -9.94 1.72 -13.54
CA LYS A 94 -10.60 2.41 -12.43
C LYS A 94 -10.83 1.49 -11.23
N HIS A 95 -11.11 0.21 -11.47
CA HIS A 95 -11.19 -0.81 -10.44
C HIS A 95 -9.84 -0.99 -9.74
N GLU A 96 -8.77 -1.14 -10.52
CA GLU A 96 -7.40 -1.23 -10.01
C GLU A 96 -6.96 0.03 -9.25
N GLN A 97 -7.31 1.22 -9.74
CA GLN A 97 -7.11 2.48 -9.00
C GLN A 97 -7.82 2.47 -7.65
N LEU A 98 -9.03 1.91 -7.56
CA LEU A 98 -9.78 1.92 -6.31
C LEU A 98 -9.12 1.07 -5.23
N HIS A 99 -8.43 -0.01 -5.59
CA HIS A 99 -7.59 -0.76 -4.64
C HIS A 99 -6.50 0.14 -4.02
N PHE A 100 -5.90 1.03 -4.82
CA PHE A 100 -4.91 1.99 -4.31
C PHE A 100 -5.56 3.04 -3.41
N ASP A 101 -6.73 3.56 -3.81
CA ASP A 101 -7.50 4.52 -3.01
C ASP A 101 -7.97 3.92 -1.67
N ILE A 102 -8.31 2.63 -1.60
CA ILE A 102 -8.61 1.91 -0.35
C ILE A 102 -7.40 1.88 0.57
N SER A 103 -6.19 1.70 0.02
CA SER A 103 -4.95 1.73 0.80
C SER A 103 -4.66 3.12 1.35
N GLU A 104 -4.93 4.17 0.57
CA GLU A 104 -4.86 5.55 1.05
C GLU A 104 -5.87 5.82 2.17
N LEU A 105 -7.13 5.42 2.00
CA LEU A 105 -8.15 5.59 3.04
C LEU A 105 -7.69 5.00 4.38
N HIS A 106 -7.09 3.80 4.36
CA HIS A 106 -6.60 3.17 5.57
C HIS A 106 -5.30 3.80 6.10
N ALA A 107 -4.46 4.38 5.26
CA ALA A 107 -3.34 5.22 5.71
C ALA A 107 -3.85 6.44 6.50
N ARG A 108 -4.89 7.12 6.00
CA ARG A 108 -5.55 8.24 6.72
C ARG A 108 -6.17 7.77 8.03
N MET A 109 -6.84 6.62 8.05
CA MET A 109 -7.38 6.01 9.28
C MET A 109 -6.28 5.69 10.30
N LEU A 110 -5.11 5.23 9.86
CA LEU A 110 -3.97 4.99 10.74
C LEU A 110 -3.49 6.30 11.37
N LYS A 111 -3.28 7.35 10.58
CA LYS A 111 -2.91 8.68 11.10
C LYS A 111 -3.94 9.19 12.12
N LYS A 112 -5.23 9.06 11.84
CA LYS A 112 -6.31 9.41 12.77
C LYS A 112 -6.22 8.67 14.11
N ASN A 113 -5.91 7.38 14.09
CA ASN A 113 -5.81 6.58 15.32
C ASN A 113 -4.54 6.86 16.15
N LEU A 114 -3.51 7.42 15.51
CA LEU A 114 -2.25 7.82 16.16
C LEU A 114 -2.30 9.26 16.67
N GLU A 115 -3.00 10.15 15.96
CA GLU A 115 -3.08 11.57 16.29
C GLU A 115 -3.65 11.80 17.70
N GLY A 116 -2.94 12.59 18.51
CA GLY A 116 -3.35 12.94 19.88
C GLY A 116 -3.32 11.79 20.88
N LYS A 117 -2.94 10.57 20.47
CA LYS A 117 -2.92 9.41 21.36
C LYS A 117 -1.80 9.55 22.40
N GLN A 118 -2.18 9.39 23.68
CA GLN A 118 -1.23 9.25 24.78
C GLN A 118 -0.83 7.77 24.90
N PHE A 119 0.44 7.47 24.59
CA PHE A 119 0.98 6.13 24.68
C PHE A 119 1.49 5.84 26.10
N SER A 120 1.34 4.60 26.56
CA SER A 120 2.04 4.13 27.76
C SER A 120 3.51 3.87 27.47
N LYS A 121 4.27 3.40 28.46
CA LYS A 121 5.65 2.92 28.25
C LYS A 121 5.73 1.71 27.31
N ARG A 122 4.61 1.08 26.96
CA ARG A 122 4.53 -0.04 25.99
C ARG A 122 4.26 0.43 24.56
N VAL A 123 4.87 1.56 24.17
CA VAL A 123 4.66 2.27 22.90
C VAL A 123 4.63 1.34 21.69
N GLN A 124 5.68 0.53 21.53
CA GLN A 124 5.80 -0.39 20.40
C GLN A 124 4.59 -1.32 20.29
N SER A 125 4.20 -1.97 21.39
CA SER A 125 3.07 -2.92 21.37
C SER A 125 1.73 -2.24 21.07
N GLU A 126 1.54 -0.99 21.53
CA GLU A 126 0.32 -0.22 21.25
C GLU A 126 0.26 0.23 19.79
N ILE A 127 1.37 0.75 19.26
CA ILE A 127 1.48 1.15 17.86
C ILE A 127 1.28 -0.05 16.93
N GLU A 128 1.94 -1.16 17.21
CA GLU A 128 1.80 -2.39 16.41
C GLU A 128 0.37 -2.92 16.44
N LYS A 129 -0.31 -2.84 17.59
CA LYS A 129 -1.72 -3.23 17.69
C LYS A 129 -2.60 -2.35 16.79
N ILE A 130 -2.44 -1.04 16.86
CA ILE A 130 -3.20 -0.09 16.01
C ILE A 130 -2.94 -0.37 14.54
N TYR A 131 -1.68 -0.53 14.14
CA TYR A 131 -1.33 -0.82 12.76
C TYR A 131 -1.95 -2.14 12.28
N LYS A 132 -1.84 -3.22 13.08
CA LYS A 132 -2.43 -4.53 12.74
C LYS A 132 -3.94 -4.45 12.56
N GLU A 133 -4.64 -3.72 13.42
CA GLU A 133 -6.09 -3.54 13.31
C GLU A 133 -6.48 -2.79 12.04
N VAL A 134 -5.77 -1.70 11.70
CA VAL A 134 -6.02 -0.94 10.46
C VAL A 134 -5.72 -1.77 9.23
N GLU A 135 -4.60 -2.48 9.22
CA GLU A 135 -4.18 -3.31 8.10
C GLU A 135 -5.09 -4.53 7.90
N GLN A 136 -5.64 -5.11 8.97
CA GLN A 136 -6.70 -6.12 8.89
C GLN A 136 -7.97 -5.56 8.23
N LYS A 137 -8.41 -4.36 8.63
CA LYS A 137 -9.57 -3.69 8.03
C LYS A 137 -9.34 -3.36 6.55
N ARG A 138 -8.13 -2.92 6.19
CA ARG A 138 -7.75 -2.65 4.80
C ARG A 138 -7.91 -3.89 3.95
N ARG A 139 -7.30 -5.01 4.35
CA ARG A 139 -7.41 -6.29 3.63
C ARG A 139 -8.85 -6.78 3.54
N ALA A 140 -9.60 -6.69 4.63
CA ALA A 140 -11.02 -7.07 4.62
C ALA A 140 -11.84 -6.21 3.63
N MET A 141 -11.56 -4.91 3.54
CA MET A 141 -12.22 -4.03 2.57
C MET A 141 -11.82 -4.35 1.13
N GLN A 142 -10.54 -4.63 0.85
CA GLN A 142 -10.08 -5.08 -0.48
C GLN A 142 -10.83 -6.35 -0.91
N THR A 143 -10.85 -7.38 -0.06
CA THR A 143 -11.55 -8.64 -0.35
C THR A 143 -13.05 -8.44 -0.55
N ARG A 144 -13.68 -7.56 0.24
CA ARG A 144 -15.10 -7.25 0.12
C ARG A 144 -15.39 -6.52 -1.19
N PHE A 145 -14.55 -5.55 -1.56
CA PHE A 145 -14.68 -4.81 -2.81
C PHE A 145 -14.59 -5.74 -4.03
N ASP A 146 -13.58 -6.61 -4.07
CA ASP A 146 -13.44 -7.63 -5.12
C ASP A 146 -14.67 -8.54 -5.22
N ALA A 147 -15.15 -9.05 -4.08
CA ALA A 147 -16.29 -9.96 -4.05
C ALA A 147 -17.60 -9.30 -4.48
N GLU A 148 -17.88 -8.09 -3.99
CA GLU A 148 -19.14 -7.38 -4.29
C GLU A 148 -19.18 -6.83 -5.72
N THR A 149 -18.03 -6.48 -6.29
CA THR A 149 -17.93 -6.04 -7.69
C THR A 149 -17.71 -7.17 -8.67
N ASP A 150 -17.60 -8.41 -8.17
CA ASP A 150 -17.29 -9.59 -8.97
C ASP A 150 -16.01 -9.37 -9.81
N HIS A 151 -14.95 -8.84 -9.19
CA HIS A 151 -13.71 -8.40 -9.85
C HIS A 151 -14.00 -7.49 -11.06
N SER A 152 -14.65 -6.34 -10.82
CA SER A 152 -15.10 -5.34 -11.80
C SER A 152 -16.28 -5.71 -12.73
N ARG A 153 -16.73 -6.97 -12.76
CA ARG A 153 -17.82 -7.43 -13.66
C ARG A 153 -19.19 -6.87 -13.30
N ASN A 154 -19.41 -6.51 -12.04
CA ASN A 154 -20.63 -5.86 -11.57
C ASN A 154 -20.47 -4.34 -11.53
N GLU A 155 -20.77 -3.68 -12.66
CA GLU A 155 -20.60 -2.23 -12.83
C GLU A 155 -21.42 -1.40 -11.83
N LYS A 156 -22.60 -1.87 -11.42
CA LYS A 156 -23.44 -1.16 -10.45
C LYS A 156 -22.75 -1.08 -9.08
N GLN A 157 -22.18 -2.21 -8.63
CA GLN A 157 -21.45 -2.26 -7.37
C GLN A 157 -20.12 -1.50 -7.48
N GLU A 158 -19.44 -1.56 -8.63
CA GLU A 158 -18.24 -0.77 -8.89
C GLU A 158 -18.51 0.74 -8.70
N LEU A 159 -19.59 1.26 -9.29
CA LEU A 159 -19.98 2.67 -9.16
C LEU A 159 -20.35 3.05 -7.72
N TYR A 160 -21.01 2.14 -6.98
CA TYR A 160 -21.29 2.33 -5.57
C TYR A 160 -19.99 2.47 -4.77
N TRP A 161 -19.05 1.54 -4.94
CA TRP A 161 -17.77 1.53 -4.23
C TRP A 161 -16.94 2.77 -4.55
N ARG A 162 -16.88 3.20 -5.81
CA ARG A 162 -16.17 4.43 -6.20
C ARG A 162 -16.71 5.67 -5.49
N LYS A 163 -18.05 5.80 -5.38
CA LYS A 163 -18.68 6.90 -4.65
C LYS A 163 -18.41 6.80 -3.15
N PHE A 164 -18.54 5.60 -2.58
CA PHE A 164 -18.31 5.33 -1.17
C PHE A 164 -16.87 5.68 -0.77
N ILE A 165 -15.87 5.20 -1.50
CA ILE A 165 -14.45 5.47 -1.20
C ILE A 165 -14.12 6.96 -1.39
N ALA A 166 -14.65 7.62 -2.43
CA ALA A 166 -14.45 9.06 -2.61
C ALA A 166 -15.03 9.87 -1.43
N GLN A 167 -16.22 9.53 -0.95
CA GLN A 167 -16.80 10.15 0.24
C GLN A 167 -15.94 9.88 1.48
N GLN A 168 -15.51 8.63 1.69
CA GLN A 168 -14.67 8.30 2.84
C GLN A 168 -13.33 9.02 2.81
N LEU A 169 -12.69 9.16 1.64
CA LEU A 169 -11.45 9.94 1.52
C LEU A 169 -11.67 11.40 1.93
N ALA A 170 -12.77 12.02 1.46
CA ALA A 170 -13.13 13.39 1.83
C ALA A 170 -13.42 13.55 3.33
N GLU A 171 -14.08 12.57 3.96
CA GLU A 171 -14.31 12.56 5.42
C GLU A 171 -13.00 12.51 6.22
N TYR A 172 -11.96 11.90 5.64
CA TYR A 172 -10.64 11.74 6.27
C TYR A 172 -9.59 12.74 5.76
N GLU A 173 -10.01 13.82 5.08
CA GLU A 173 -9.12 14.77 4.41
C GLU A 173 -8.08 15.42 5.34
N HIS A 174 -8.45 15.67 6.60
CA HIS A 174 -7.53 16.18 7.63
C HIS A 174 -6.28 15.30 7.82
N TRP A 175 -6.37 14.01 7.50
CA TRP A 175 -5.28 13.03 7.66
C TRP A 175 -4.62 12.62 6.34
N LYS A 176 -4.83 13.37 5.24
CA LYS A 176 -4.12 13.15 3.97
C LYS A 176 -2.60 13.23 4.12
#